data_AF-A0A498JGS6-F1
#
_entry.id   AF-A0A498JGS6-F1
#
_cell.length_a   1.000
_cell.length_b   1.000
_cell.length_c   1.000
_cell.angle_alpha   90.00
_cell.angle_beta   90.00
_cell.angle_gamma   90.00
#
_symmetry.space_group_name_H-M   'P 1'
#
loop_
_entity.id
_entity.type
_entity.pdbx_description
1 polymer ?
#
loop_
_entity_poly.entity_id
_entity_poly.type
_entity_poly.pdbx_seq_one_letter_code
_entity_poly.pdbx_strand_id
1 'polypeptide(L)'
;MQAMAYSLEFTLSKLSPQCAFKQLQQIHALIVTTPLNQNIQIFSKFLRRSTEFGSMEYPNLIFSQLGHQLSTDIVIQNAMIRGYDINGPFEQCVSVFDEMPLRGIKPHNFTYPYVLNSRTKLGWYRKGKQVHCHIVKHGFESNLAVANAVFNMYVDYCDSGVVNYRTLNDARKVFDDM
;
A
#
# COMPACT_ATOMS: atom_id res chain seq x y z
N MET A 1 -15.63 -26.19 20.35
CA MET A 1 -15.15 -25.62 19.07
C MET A 1 -15.21 -24.09 19.03
N GLN A 2 -16.35 -23.46 19.37
CA GLN A 2 -16.50 -21.99 19.31
C GLN A 2 -15.56 -21.21 20.24
N ALA A 3 -15.29 -21.71 21.46
CA ALA A 3 -14.37 -21.07 22.40
C ALA A 3 -12.89 -21.08 21.96
N MET A 4 -12.42 -22.13 21.26
CA MET A 4 -11.07 -22.16 20.68
C MET A 4 -10.95 -21.22 19.47
N ALA A 5 -12.00 -21.11 18.65
CA ALA A 5 -12.04 -20.15 17.55
C ALA A 5 -11.96 -18.71 18.07
N TYR A 6 -12.77 -18.35 19.07
CA TYR A 6 -12.70 -17.02 19.72
C TYR A 6 -11.34 -16.76 20.40
N SER A 7 -10.74 -17.77 21.04
CA SER A 7 -9.41 -17.64 21.64
C SER A 7 -8.31 -17.45 20.58
N LEU A 8 -8.38 -18.16 19.45
CA LEU A 8 -7.45 -17.96 18.33
C LEU A 8 -7.65 -16.61 17.64
N GLU A 9 -8.89 -16.20 17.37
CA GLU A 9 -9.20 -14.88 16.81
C GLU A 9 -8.77 -13.74 17.75
N PHE A 10 -8.89 -13.94 19.06
CA PHE A 10 -8.39 -13.00 20.07
C PHE A 10 -6.85 -12.99 20.14
N THR A 11 -6.19 -14.13 19.96
CA THR A 11 -4.72 -14.24 19.94
C THR A 11 -4.13 -13.71 18.63
N LEU A 12 -4.83 -13.90 17.50
CA LEU A 12 -4.48 -13.40 16.18
C LEU A 12 -4.84 -11.91 16.02
N SER A 13 -5.89 -11.41 16.68
CA SER A 13 -6.15 -9.96 16.75
C SER A 13 -5.10 -9.23 17.57
N LYS A 14 -4.43 -9.95 18.48
CA LYS A 14 -3.22 -9.55 19.21
C LYS A 14 -1.91 -9.92 18.50
N LEU A 15 -1.92 -10.22 17.19
CA LEU A 15 -0.71 -10.32 16.36
C LEU A 15 0.15 -9.07 16.57
N SER A 16 1.08 -9.21 17.50
CA SER A 16 1.84 -8.13 18.09
C SER A 16 2.76 -7.52 17.03
N PRO A 17 3.02 -6.20 17.09
CA PRO A 17 4.14 -5.59 16.36
C PRO A 17 5.52 -6.19 16.71
N GLN A 18 5.60 -7.19 17.60
CA GLN A 18 6.82 -7.88 18.04
C GLN A 18 6.92 -9.35 17.59
N CYS A 19 5.99 -9.87 16.77
CA CYS A 19 6.10 -11.24 16.25
C CYS A 19 7.36 -11.41 15.39
N ALA A 20 8.18 -12.42 15.67
CA ALA A 20 9.39 -12.75 14.91
C ALA A 20 9.05 -13.47 13.60
N PHE A 21 9.94 -13.43 12.60
CA PHE A 21 9.68 -14.05 11.28
C PHE A 21 9.36 -15.55 11.38
N LYS A 22 10.03 -16.28 12.26
CA LYS A 22 9.76 -17.70 12.52
C LYS A 22 8.34 -17.94 13.07
N GLN A 23 7.85 -17.06 13.92
CA GLN A 23 6.48 -17.14 14.44
C GLN A 23 5.46 -16.82 13.34
N LEU A 24 5.77 -15.88 12.45
CA LEU A 24 4.93 -15.57 11.29
C LEU A 24 4.75 -16.80 10.38
N GLN A 25 5.80 -17.57 10.13
CA GLN A 25 5.73 -18.82 9.35
C GLN A 25 4.86 -19.88 10.03
N GLN A 26 4.92 -20.00 11.36
CA GLN A 26 4.05 -20.90 12.11
C GLN A 26 2.57 -20.49 12.00
N ILE A 27 2.30 -19.18 12.05
CA ILE A 27 0.95 -18.62 11.90
C ILE A 27 0.45 -18.81 10.47
N HIS A 28 1.30 -18.71 9.45
CA HIS A 28 0.94 -19.02 8.07
C HIS A 28 0.46 -20.46 7.91
N ALA A 29 1.21 -21.42 8.46
CA ALA A 29 0.82 -22.83 8.43
C ALA A 29 -0.54 -23.05 9.08
N LEU A 30 -0.80 -22.38 10.22
CA LEU A 30 -2.10 -22.42 10.89
C LEU A 30 -3.23 -21.81 10.06
N ILE A 31 -2.99 -20.66 9.41
CA ILE A 31 -3.98 -20.01 8.54
C ILE A 31 -4.33 -20.89 7.34
N VAL A 32 -3.35 -21.55 6.72
CA VAL A 32 -3.58 -22.42 5.54
C VAL A 32 -4.28 -23.72 5.91
N THR A 33 -4.02 -24.26 7.10
CA THR A 33 -4.59 -25.55 7.56
C THR A 33 -5.96 -25.40 8.23
N THR A 34 -6.44 -24.18 8.47
CA THR A 34 -7.72 -23.90 9.12
C THR A 34 -8.60 -23.03 8.22
N PRO A 35 -9.93 -23.01 8.41
CA PRO A 35 -10.82 -22.12 7.66
C PRO A 35 -10.62 -20.62 7.97
N LEU A 36 -9.60 -20.26 8.77
CA LEU A 36 -9.24 -18.87 9.08
C LEU A 36 -8.70 -18.11 7.86
N ASN A 37 -8.24 -18.81 6.82
CA ASN A 37 -7.84 -18.19 5.54
C ASN A 37 -8.95 -17.39 4.85
N GLN A 38 -10.23 -17.62 5.19
CA GLN A 38 -11.36 -16.86 4.65
C GLN A 38 -11.65 -15.57 5.44
N ASN A 39 -11.08 -15.39 6.64
CA ASN A 39 -11.31 -14.19 7.45
C ASN A 39 -10.39 -13.04 6.99
N ILE A 40 -10.97 -12.12 6.23
CA ILE A 40 -10.27 -10.98 5.61
C ILE A 40 -9.56 -10.07 6.61
N GLN A 41 -10.11 -9.91 7.82
CA GLN A 41 -9.54 -9.04 8.85
C GLN A 41 -8.29 -9.67 9.47
N ILE A 42 -8.30 -10.99 9.66
CA ILE A 42 -7.13 -11.72 10.18
C ILE A 42 -6.06 -11.79 9.10
N PHE A 43 -6.45 -12.14 7.87
CA PHE A 43 -5.53 -12.28 6.77
C PHE A 43 -4.85 -10.95 6.40
N SER A 44 -5.60 -9.84 6.34
CA SER A 44 -5.01 -8.53 6.03
C SER A 44 -4.01 -8.05 7.08
N LYS A 45 -4.26 -8.31 8.36
CA LYS A 45 -3.29 -8.03 9.44
C LYS A 45 -2.04 -8.89 9.32
N PHE A 46 -2.23 -10.18 9.05
CA PHE A 46 -1.13 -11.12 8.83
C PHE A 46 -0.27 -10.73 7.62
N LEU A 47 -0.90 -10.44 6.49
CA LEU A 47 -0.24 -9.97 5.26
C LEU A 47 0.47 -8.64 5.50
N ARG A 48 -0.17 -7.67 6.16
CA ARG A 48 0.49 -6.40 6.48
C ARG A 48 1.75 -6.63 7.32
N ARG A 49 1.69 -7.52 8.31
CA ARG A 49 2.86 -7.87 9.12
C ARG A 49 3.94 -8.56 8.31
N SER A 50 3.59 -9.42 7.35
CA SER A 50 4.58 -10.08 6.50
C SER A 50 5.39 -9.10 5.65
N THR A 51 4.77 -7.99 5.22
CA THR A 51 5.49 -6.92 4.48
C THR A 51 6.49 -6.14 5.33
N GLU A 52 6.49 -6.26 6.66
CA GLU A 52 7.40 -5.50 7.53
C GLU A 52 8.79 -6.18 7.69
N PHE A 53 9.00 -7.35 7.09
CA PHE A 53 10.25 -8.13 7.20
C PHE A 53 11.28 -7.86 6.10
N GLY A 54 11.17 -6.74 5.37
CA GLY A 54 12.20 -6.29 4.44
C GLY A 54 12.23 -6.97 3.07
N SER A 55 11.51 -8.07 2.88
CA SER A 55 11.42 -8.80 1.61
C SER A 55 9.96 -8.97 1.17
N MET A 56 9.72 -8.77 -0.13
CA MET A 56 8.41 -8.99 -0.75
C MET A 56 8.19 -10.42 -1.27
N GLU A 57 9.21 -11.29 -1.22
CA GLU A 57 9.06 -12.69 -1.68
C GLU A 57 7.98 -13.45 -0.89
N TYR A 58 8.05 -13.38 0.43
CA TYR A 58 7.11 -14.08 1.30
C TYR A 58 5.70 -13.47 1.30
N PRO A 59 5.51 -12.14 1.39
CA PRO A 59 4.22 -11.51 1.14
C PRO A 59 3.60 -11.89 -0.22
N ASN A 60 4.40 -11.96 -1.28
CA ASN A 60 3.92 -12.35 -2.61
C ASN A 60 3.47 -13.80 -2.67
N LEU A 61 4.18 -14.70 -1.99
CA LEU A 61 3.76 -16.10 -1.84
C LEU A 61 2.43 -16.20 -1.07
N ILE A 62 2.27 -15.45 0.00
CA ILE A 62 1.01 -15.41 0.77
C ILE A 62 -0.12 -14.84 -0.09
N PHE A 63 0.16 -13.77 -0.84
CA PHE A 63 -0.82 -13.12 -1.69
C PHE A 63 -1.26 -14.00 -2.88
N SER A 64 -0.34 -14.79 -3.46
CA SER A 64 -0.68 -15.71 -4.57
C SER A 64 -1.56 -16.89 -4.15
N GLN A 65 -1.58 -17.20 -2.85
CA GLN A 65 -2.46 -18.22 -2.27
C GLN A 65 -3.89 -17.70 -2.03
N LEU A 66 -4.16 -16.42 -2.31
CA LEU A 66 -5.49 -15.82 -2.13
C LEU A 66 -6.46 -16.21 -3.24
N GLY A 67 -7.69 -16.51 -2.84
CA GLY A 67 -8.81 -16.58 -3.76
C GLY A 67 -9.18 -15.19 -4.32
N HIS A 68 -9.83 -15.18 -5.47
CA HIS A 68 -10.21 -13.95 -6.19
C HIS A 68 -10.97 -12.92 -5.34
N GLN A 69 -11.84 -13.35 -4.41
CA GLN A 69 -12.57 -12.42 -3.54
C GLN A 69 -11.66 -11.60 -2.61
N LEU A 70 -10.60 -12.20 -2.07
CA LEU A 70 -9.69 -11.55 -1.13
C LEU A 70 -8.69 -10.65 -1.87
N SER A 71 -8.30 -11.01 -3.10
CA SER A 71 -7.40 -10.20 -3.91
C SER A 71 -8.05 -8.90 -4.40
N THR A 72 -9.39 -8.78 -4.37
CA THR A 72 -10.09 -7.52 -4.69
C THR A 72 -10.34 -6.61 -3.49
N ASP A 73 -9.87 -6.97 -2.30
CA ASP A 73 -10.10 -6.17 -1.10
C ASP A 73 -9.11 -5.00 -0.97
N ILE A 74 -9.65 -3.82 -0.64
CA ILE A 74 -8.88 -2.58 -0.52
C ILE A 74 -7.82 -2.66 0.58
N VAL A 75 -8.10 -3.30 1.72
CA VAL A 75 -7.14 -3.42 2.83
C VAL A 75 -5.97 -4.30 2.42
N ILE A 76 -6.24 -5.40 1.72
CA ILE A 76 -5.24 -6.29 1.15
C ILE A 76 -4.38 -5.56 0.10
N GLN A 77 -5.00 -4.86 -0.85
CA GLN A 77 -4.28 -4.10 -1.88
C GLN A 77 -3.37 -3.02 -1.28
N ASN A 78 -3.85 -2.28 -0.29
CA ASN A 78 -3.04 -1.26 0.38
C ASN A 78 -1.88 -1.87 1.17
N ALA A 79 -2.05 -3.06 1.76
CA ALA A 79 -0.96 -3.76 2.42
C ALA A 79 0.16 -4.09 1.41
N MET A 80 -0.20 -4.57 0.21
CA MET A 80 0.77 -4.83 -0.86
C MET A 80 1.43 -3.55 -1.37
N ILE A 81 0.66 -2.50 -1.64
CA ILE A 81 1.16 -1.19 -2.08
C ILE A 81 2.19 -0.64 -1.08
N ARG A 82 1.85 -0.65 0.22
CA ARG A 82 2.76 -0.22 1.28
C ARG A 82 4.02 -1.10 1.34
N GLY A 83 3.85 -2.41 1.23
CA GLY A 83 4.97 -3.36 1.24
C GLY A 83 5.97 -3.09 0.11
N TYR A 84 5.47 -2.89 -1.11
CA TYR A 84 6.29 -2.56 -2.27
C TYR A 84 6.92 -1.17 -2.18
N ASP A 85 6.23 -0.17 -1.63
CA ASP A 85 6.82 1.16 -1.45
C ASP A 85 8.00 1.15 -0.45
N ILE A 86 7.88 0.38 0.63
CA ILE A 86 8.92 0.32 1.67
C ILE A 86 10.10 -0.56 1.25
N ASN A 87 9.82 -1.76 0.75
CA ASN A 87 10.87 -2.77 0.50
C ASN A 87 11.32 -2.83 -0.96
N GLY A 88 10.62 -2.12 -1.85
CA GLY A 88 10.73 -2.36 -3.28
C GLY A 88 10.19 -3.75 -3.68
N PRO A 89 10.26 -4.06 -4.97
CA PRO A 89 10.49 -3.13 -6.09
C PRO A 89 9.35 -2.11 -6.26
N PHE A 90 9.69 -0.85 -6.57
CA PHE A 90 8.75 0.27 -6.60
C PHE A 90 7.81 0.23 -7.81
N GLU A 91 8.23 -0.42 -8.90
CA GLU A 91 7.42 -0.63 -10.10
C GLU A 91 6.18 -1.46 -9.80
N GLN A 92 6.30 -2.46 -8.92
CA GLN A 92 5.19 -3.30 -8.48
C GLN A 92 4.19 -2.50 -7.64
N CYS A 93 4.65 -1.56 -6.79
CA CYS A 93 3.75 -0.63 -6.10
C CYS A 93 2.87 0.13 -7.11
N VAL A 94 3.48 0.63 -8.18
CA VAL A 94 2.77 1.35 -9.24
C VAL A 94 1.85 0.43 -10.03
N SER A 95 2.28 -0.78 -10.39
CA SER A 95 1.47 -1.77 -11.11
C SER A 95 0.21 -2.13 -10.34
N VAL A 96 0.36 -2.39 -9.02
CA VAL A 96 -0.78 -2.71 -8.16
C VAL A 96 -1.79 -1.56 -8.16
N PHE A 97 -1.33 -0.31 -8.03
CA PHE A 97 -2.22 0.87 -8.10
C PHE A 97 -2.90 1.02 -9.47
N ASP A 98 -2.17 0.87 -10.57
CA ASP A 98 -2.70 1.01 -11.93
C ASP A 98 -3.74 -0.10 -12.26
N GLU A 99 -3.64 -1.27 -11.62
CA GLU A 99 -4.60 -2.38 -11.73
C GLU A 99 -5.86 -2.22 -10.87
N MET A 100 -5.85 -1.36 -9.82
CA MET A 100 -6.99 -1.21 -8.91
C MET A 100 -8.31 -0.88 -9.64
N PRO A 101 -8.36 0.09 -10.58
CA PRO A 101 -9.60 0.41 -11.29
C PRO A 101 -10.10 -0.75 -12.17
N LEU A 102 -9.18 -1.52 -12.77
CA LEU A 102 -9.52 -2.69 -13.59
C LEU A 102 -10.19 -3.80 -12.78
N ARG A 103 -9.90 -3.85 -11.47
CA ARG A 103 -10.50 -4.76 -10.50
C ARG A 103 -11.73 -4.19 -9.78
N GLY A 104 -12.19 -2.99 -10.17
CA GLY A 104 -13.31 -2.31 -9.52
C GLY A 104 -12.97 -1.73 -8.14
N ILE A 105 -11.69 -1.60 -7.81
CA ILE A 105 -11.20 -1.11 -6.51
C ILE A 105 -10.87 0.37 -6.64
N LYS A 106 -11.41 1.19 -5.75
CA LYS A 106 -11.13 2.64 -5.72
C LYS A 106 -9.97 2.94 -4.77
N PRO A 107 -8.88 3.59 -5.23
CA PRO A 107 -7.88 4.14 -4.34
C PRO A 107 -8.48 5.13 -3.35
N HIS A 108 -7.92 5.21 -2.14
CA HIS A 108 -8.33 6.14 -1.10
C HIS A 108 -7.14 6.92 -0.53
N ASN A 109 -7.37 7.78 0.46
CA ASN A 109 -6.36 8.64 1.08
C ASN A 109 -5.11 7.90 1.61
N PHE A 110 -5.20 6.64 2.06
CA PHE A 110 -4.01 5.88 2.49
C PHE A 110 -3.22 5.24 1.32
N THR A 111 -3.76 5.26 0.10
CA THR A 111 -3.11 4.65 -1.07
C THR A 111 -2.13 5.63 -1.72
N TYR A 112 -2.57 6.88 -1.89
CA TYR A 112 -1.84 7.89 -2.65
C TYR A 112 -0.42 8.20 -2.13
N PRO A 113 -0.17 8.32 -0.81
CA PRO A 113 1.16 8.63 -0.32
C PRO A 113 2.22 7.62 -0.76
N TYR A 114 1.92 6.33 -0.70
CA TYR A 114 2.84 5.26 -1.10
C TYR A 114 3.09 5.26 -2.62
N VAL A 115 2.06 5.49 -3.41
CA VAL A 115 2.17 5.51 -4.88
C VAL A 115 2.95 6.73 -5.37
N LEU A 116 2.74 7.89 -4.75
CA LEU A 116 3.51 9.10 -5.05
C LEU A 116 4.98 8.89 -4.70
N ASN A 117 5.28 8.37 -3.50
CA ASN A 117 6.64 8.07 -3.04
C ASN A 117 7.36 7.10 -3.98
N SER A 118 6.73 5.99 -4.34
CA SER A 118 7.31 5.02 -5.28
C SER A 118 7.59 5.62 -6.66
N ARG A 119 6.69 6.47 -7.19
CA ARG A 119 6.91 7.16 -8.48
C ARG A 119 8.06 8.17 -8.40
N THR A 120 8.20 8.86 -7.27
CA THR A 120 9.33 9.77 -7.00
C THR A 120 10.66 9.00 -7.02
N LYS A 121 10.74 7.88 -6.29
CA LYS A 121 11.92 7.01 -6.27
C LYS A 121 12.31 6.48 -7.66
N LEU A 122 11.32 6.29 -8.53
CA LEU A 122 11.52 5.88 -9.93
C LEU A 122 11.83 7.05 -10.89
N GLY A 123 11.77 8.30 -10.43
CA GLY A 123 11.92 9.49 -11.29
C GLY A 123 10.79 9.68 -12.30
N TRP A 124 9.62 9.06 -12.10
CA TRP A 124 8.53 9.06 -13.07
C TRP A 124 7.64 10.31 -12.99
N TYR A 125 8.22 11.49 -13.21
CA TYR A 125 7.56 12.79 -13.06
C TYR A 125 6.17 12.89 -13.73
N ARG A 126 6.07 12.51 -15.01
CA ARG A 126 4.80 12.59 -15.75
C ARG A 126 3.70 11.72 -15.12
N LYS A 127 4.06 10.52 -14.64
CA LYS A 127 3.13 9.63 -13.94
C LYS A 127 2.79 10.17 -12.54
N GLY A 128 3.73 10.82 -11.85
CA GLY A 128 3.46 11.54 -10.60
C GLY A 128 2.37 12.59 -10.76
N LYS A 129 2.48 13.46 -11.78
CA LYS A 129 1.45 14.46 -12.12
C LYS A 129 0.08 13.84 -12.41
N GLN A 130 0.04 12.70 -13.11
CA GLN A 130 -1.22 12.00 -13.39
C GLN A 130 -1.93 11.56 -12.11
N VAL A 131 -1.19 11.06 -11.10
CA VAL A 131 -1.77 10.71 -9.79
C VAL A 131 -2.25 11.95 -9.06
N HIS A 132 -1.49 13.04 -9.12
CA HIS A 132 -1.94 14.31 -8.56
C HIS A 132 -3.26 14.81 -9.18
N CYS A 133 -3.40 14.77 -10.51
CA CYS A 133 -4.69 15.06 -11.17
C CYS A 133 -5.79 14.10 -10.72
N HIS A 134 -5.48 12.82 -10.52
CA HIS A 134 -6.43 11.84 -10.00
C HIS A 134 -6.87 12.18 -8.57
N ILE A 135 -5.97 12.62 -7.70
CA ILE A 135 -6.25 13.06 -6.32
C ILE A 135 -7.27 14.20 -6.31
N VAL A 136 -6.99 15.27 -7.08
CA VAL A 136 -7.87 16.45 -7.19
C VAL A 136 -9.25 16.06 -7.75
N LYS A 137 -9.27 15.25 -8.81
CA LYS A 137 -10.54 14.80 -9.43
C LYS A 137 -11.44 14.02 -8.46
N HIS A 138 -10.85 13.37 -7.45
CA HIS A 138 -11.59 12.57 -6.48
C HIS A 138 -11.73 13.25 -5.11
N GLY A 139 -11.35 14.52 -4.96
CA GLY A 139 -11.56 15.31 -3.74
C GLY A 139 -10.64 14.94 -2.57
N PHE A 140 -9.43 14.43 -2.86
CA PHE A 140 -8.46 14.05 -1.83
C PHE A 140 -7.39 15.11 -1.55
N GLU A 141 -7.41 16.23 -2.25
CA GLU A 141 -6.45 17.34 -2.12
C GLU A 141 -6.43 17.98 -0.73
N SER A 142 -7.58 18.05 -0.05
CA SER A 142 -7.69 18.59 1.31
C SER A 142 -7.22 17.62 2.40
N ASN A 143 -6.93 16.35 2.04
CA ASN A 143 -6.42 15.40 3.01
C ASN A 143 -4.94 15.70 3.30
N LEU A 144 -4.63 16.10 4.53
CA LEU A 144 -3.28 16.50 4.94
C LEU A 144 -2.18 15.49 4.57
N ALA A 145 -2.42 14.19 4.74
CA ALA A 145 -1.44 13.16 4.41
C ALA A 145 -1.20 13.06 2.88
N VAL A 146 -2.25 13.23 2.09
CA VAL A 146 -2.17 13.23 0.62
C VAL A 146 -1.52 14.53 0.13
N ALA A 147 -1.93 15.69 0.65
CA ALA A 147 -1.35 16.99 0.31
C ALA A 147 0.17 17.02 0.58
N ASN A 148 0.60 16.56 1.76
CA ASN A 148 2.01 16.45 2.11
C ASN A 148 2.78 15.51 1.16
N ALA A 149 2.17 14.39 0.76
CA ALA A 149 2.81 13.48 -0.19
C ALA A 149 2.94 14.10 -1.59
N VAL A 150 1.95 14.85 -2.06
CA VAL A 150 2.03 15.59 -3.33
C VAL A 150 3.11 16.67 -3.25
N PHE A 151 3.20 17.38 -2.12
CA PHE A 151 4.22 18.40 -1.90
C PHE A 151 5.62 17.82 -1.96
N ASN A 152 5.88 16.77 -1.17
CA ASN A 152 7.17 16.08 -1.17
C ASN A 152 7.54 15.55 -2.55
N MET A 153 6.57 14.97 -3.28
CA MET A 153 6.78 14.51 -4.65
C MET A 153 7.32 15.65 -5.56
N TYR A 154 6.72 16.85 -5.52
CA TYR A 154 7.21 17.95 -6.35
C TYR A 154 8.59 18.47 -5.91
N VAL A 155 8.85 18.52 -4.61
CA VAL A 155 10.16 18.92 -4.06
C VAL A 155 11.25 17.94 -4.50
N ASP A 156 11.03 16.65 -4.30
CA ASP A 156 12.00 15.60 -4.63
C ASP A 156 12.30 15.53 -6.14
N TYR A 157 11.31 15.80 -7.00
CA TYR A 157 11.56 15.88 -8.44
C TYR A 157 12.43 17.08 -8.82
N CYS A 158 12.31 18.21 -8.11
CA CYS A 158 13.16 19.38 -8.33
C CYS A 158 14.59 19.12 -7.85
N ASP A 159 14.75 18.51 -6.68
CA ASP A 159 16.05 18.21 -6.09
C ASP A 159 16.82 17.13 -6.86
N SER A 160 16.11 16.16 -7.45
CA SER A 160 16.73 15.10 -8.27
C SER A 160 17.26 15.59 -9.63
N GLY A 161 17.12 16.87 -9.96
CA GLY A 161 17.56 17.43 -11.26
C GLY A 161 16.76 16.90 -12.46
N VAL A 162 15.70 16.12 -12.21
CA VAL A 162 14.79 15.56 -13.23
C VAL A 162 13.96 16.67 -13.88
N VAL A 163 13.85 17.84 -13.25
CA VAL A 163 13.02 18.95 -13.72
C VAL A 163 13.60 20.32 -13.41
N ASN A 164 13.20 21.30 -14.23
CA ASN A 164 13.65 22.70 -14.22
C ASN A 164 12.74 23.61 -13.39
N TYR A 165 13.12 24.89 -13.24
CA TYR A 165 12.40 25.97 -12.53
C TYR A 165 10.89 26.07 -12.87
N ARG A 166 10.48 25.60 -14.05
CA ARG A 166 9.06 25.53 -14.46
C ARG A 166 8.24 24.63 -13.54
N THR A 167 8.83 23.59 -12.99
CA THR A 167 8.14 22.61 -12.14
C THR A 167 7.89 23.13 -10.74
N LEU A 168 8.80 23.94 -10.18
CA LEU A 168 8.54 24.69 -8.95
C LEU A 168 7.38 25.68 -9.13
N ASN A 169 7.27 26.32 -10.29
CA ASN A 169 6.13 27.17 -10.59
C ASN A 169 4.82 26.39 -10.81
N ASP A 170 4.88 25.21 -11.43
CA ASP A 170 3.72 24.31 -11.55
C ASP A 170 3.26 23.86 -10.14
N ALA A 171 4.18 23.45 -9.28
CA ALA A 171 3.90 23.07 -7.90
C ALA A 171 3.31 24.25 -7.12
N ARG A 172 3.93 25.43 -7.20
CA ARG A 172 3.46 26.64 -6.51
C ARG A 172 2.03 27.00 -6.93
N LYS A 173 1.74 27.03 -8.23
CA LYS A 173 0.37 27.29 -8.72
C LYS A 173 -0.63 26.28 -8.20
N VAL A 174 -0.27 25.00 -8.23
CA VAL A 174 -1.12 23.92 -7.72
C VAL A 174 -1.46 24.12 -6.25
N PHE A 175 -0.48 24.49 -5.42
CA PHE A 175 -0.70 24.69 -3.99
C PHE A 175 -1.34 26.04 -3.66
N ASP A 176 -1.15 27.06 -4.49
CA ASP A 176 -1.86 28.34 -4.37
C ASP A 176 -3.36 28.18 -4.67
N ASP A 177 -3.75 27.16 -5.46
CA ASP A 177 -5.13 26.85 -5.86
C ASP A 177 -5.84 25.82 -4.95
N MET A 178 -5.13 25.22 -3.96
CA MET A 178 -5.65 24.21 -3.01
C MET A 178 -6.00 24.80 -1.65
#